data_AF-A0A0B7AGS1-F1
#
_entry.id   AF-A0A0B7AGS1-F1
#
_cell.length_a   1.000
_cell.length_b   1.000
_cell.length_c   1.000
_cell.angle_alpha   90.00
_cell.angle_beta   90.00
_cell.angle_gamma   90.00
#
_symmetry.space_group_name_H-M   'P 1'
#
loop_
_entity.id
_entity.type
_entity.pdbx_description
1 polymer ?
#
loop_
_entity_poly.entity_id
_entity_poly.type
_entity_poly.pdbx_seq_one_letter_code
_entity_poly.pdbx_strand_id
1 'polypeptide(L)'
;PGSYLKLSNPSLEFVKTVCEVLILDSNISIQVKKLKRDLLKLIGVGEFSKEAIFVNPCLSFVLPEIICRSCNQIRDLDLCRDIHVEKAGDSTGSWLCSQCHTQYDSAEIEQNLVDVVQRRSMAYVLQDLSCRKCSGVKDTNMALQCKCAGEFKPTYDMSDFNKQLITLQGIARHYKMILLDEMIDWVVRMNPGLEVML
;
A
#
# COMPACT_ATOMS: atom_id res chain seq x y z
N PRO A 1 -8.88 -7.06 -0.85
CA PRO A 1 -8.46 -5.71 -0.37
C PRO A 1 -7.22 -5.12 -1.09
N GLY A 2 -6.15 -5.88 -1.30
CA GLY A 2 -4.86 -5.33 -1.79
C GLY A 2 -4.72 -5.07 -3.29
N SER A 3 -5.72 -5.38 -4.13
CA SER A 3 -5.63 -5.19 -5.59
C SER A 3 -5.86 -3.73 -5.97
N TYR A 4 -4.86 -3.07 -6.54
CA TYR A 4 -4.94 -1.64 -6.96
C TYR A 4 -4.69 -1.43 -8.46
N LEU A 5 -4.11 -2.41 -9.14
CA LEU A 5 -3.84 -2.33 -10.57
C LEU A 5 -5.11 -2.66 -11.36
N LYS A 6 -5.41 -1.82 -12.36
CA LYS A 6 -6.45 -2.11 -13.37
C LYS A 6 -5.83 -2.96 -14.47
N LEU A 7 -6.06 -4.27 -14.39
CA LEU A 7 -5.57 -5.25 -15.36
C LEU A 7 -6.49 -5.24 -16.60
N SER A 8 -5.97 -4.80 -17.75
CA SER A 8 -6.75 -4.66 -18.99
C SER A 8 -6.51 -5.79 -19.99
N ASN A 9 -5.29 -6.32 -20.06
CA ASN A 9 -4.90 -7.37 -21.02
C ASN A 9 -4.59 -8.69 -20.29
N PRO A 10 -5.52 -9.67 -20.28
CA PRO A 10 -5.33 -10.92 -19.56
C PRO A 10 -4.09 -11.71 -19.98
N SER A 11 -3.77 -11.70 -21.29
CA SER A 11 -2.62 -12.45 -21.82
C SER A 11 -1.30 -11.85 -21.35
N LEU A 12 -1.20 -10.51 -21.38
CA LEU A 12 -0.03 -9.79 -20.91
C LEU A 12 0.20 -10.01 -19.41
N GLU A 13 -0.85 -9.89 -18.60
CA GLU A 13 -0.77 -10.06 -17.14
C GLU A 13 -0.46 -11.50 -16.75
N PHE A 14 -0.96 -12.49 -17.50
CA PHE A 14 -0.59 -13.89 -17.33
C PHE A 14 0.90 -14.10 -17.57
N VAL A 15 1.43 -13.60 -18.70
CA VAL A 15 2.85 -13.73 -19.05
C VAL A 15 3.73 -13.10 -17.97
N LYS A 16 3.40 -11.88 -17.54
CA LYS A 16 4.16 -11.19 -16.48
C LYS A 16 4.17 -12.00 -15.18
N THR A 17 3.00 -12.40 -14.70
CA THR A 17 2.84 -13.05 -13.39
C THR A 17 3.52 -14.41 -13.37
N VAL A 18 3.30 -15.25 -14.38
CA VAL A 18 3.90 -16.58 -14.44
C VAL A 18 5.42 -16.49 -14.57
N CYS A 19 5.94 -15.63 -15.45
CA CYS A 19 7.38 -15.46 -15.58
C CYS A 19 8.04 -14.91 -14.31
N GLU A 20 7.36 -14.01 -13.59
CA GLU A 20 7.88 -13.47 -12.33
C GLU A 20 7.94 -14.55 -11.25
N VAL A 21 6.93 -15.41 -11.14
CA VAL A 21 6.94 -16.55 -10.20
C VAL A 21 8.04 -17.55 -10.56
N LEU A 22 8.19 -17.88 -11.84
CA LEU A 22 9.23 -18.83 -12.28
C LEU A 22 10.65 -18.31 -12.04
N ILE A 23 10.87 -16.99 -12.07
CA ILE A 23 12.20 -16.41 -11.85
C ILE A 23 12.67 -16.49 -10.39
N LEU A 24 11.78 -16.82 -9.46
CA LEU A 24 12.13 -17.09 -8.06
C LEU A 24 13.11 -18.26 -7.93
N ASP A 25 13.10 -19.20 -8.89
CA ASP A 25 14.16 -20.21 -9.01
C ASP A 25 15.32 -19.69 -9.88
N SER A 26 16.45 -19.44 -9.22
CA SER A 26 17.65 -18.90 -9.86
C SER A 26 18.24 -19.81 -10.93
N ASN A 27 18.02 -21.13 -10.84
CA ASN A 27 18.57 -22.14 -11.76
C ASN A 27 17.98 -22.04 -13.18
N ILE A 28 16.75 -21.52 -13.29
CA ILE A 28 16.03 -21.42 -14.57
C ILE A 28 15.88 -19.98 -15.07
N SER A 29 16.52 -19.02 -14.40
CA SER A 29 16.36 -17.59 -14.68
C SER A 29 16.65 -17.18 -16.13
N ILE A 30 17.65 -17.80 -16.79
CA ILE A 30 18.01 -17.51 -18.19
C ILE A 30 16.92 -18.04 -19.14
N GLN A 31 16.39 -19.24 -18.86
CA GLN A 31 15.35 -19.90 -19.62
C GLN A 31 14.04 -19.12 -19.50
N VAL A 32 13.71 -18.67 -18.30
CA VAL A 32 12.52 -17.84 -18.02
C VAL A 32 12.61 -16.49 -18.72
N LYS A 33 13.78 -15.84 -18.76
CA LYS A 33 13.98 -14.59 -19.54
C LYS A 33 13.75 -14.79 -21.04
N LYS A 34 14.28 -15.88 -21.62
CA LYS A 34 14.02 -16.24 -23.03
C LYS A 34 12.54 -16.50 -23.28
N LEU A 35 11.90 -17.27 -22.40
CA LEU A 35 10.47 -17.56 -22.45
C LEU A 35 9.64 -16.27 -22.40
N LYS A 36 9.93 -15.36 -21.48
CA LYS A 36 9.23 -14.07 -21.37
C LYS A 36 9.32 -13.28 -22.67
N ARG A 37 10.52 -13.16 -23.26
CA ARG A 37 10.71 -12.48 -24.54
C ARG A 37 9.87 -13.12 -25.66
N ASP A 38 9.89 -14.44 -25.77
CA ASP A 38 9.19 -15.15 -26.84
C ASP A 38 7.66 -15.05 -26.66
N LEU A 39 7.16 -15.13 -25.42
CA LEU A 39 5.76 -14.92 -25.07
C LEU A 39 5.29 -13.48 -25.35
N LEU A 40 6.09 -12.47 -24.99
CA LEU A 40 5.78 -11.07 -25.27
C LEU A 40 5.70 -10.80 -26.78
N LYS A 41 6.60 -11.43 -27.57
CA LYS A 41 6.57 -11.38 -29.03
C LYS A 41 5.29 -11.99 -29.61
N LEU A 42 4.81 -13.10 -29.05
CA LEU A 42 3.55 -13.74 -29.49
C LEU A 42 2.33 -12.85 -29.30
N ILE A 43 2.30 -12.06 -28.21
CA ILE A 43 1.19 -11.13 -27.92
C ILE A 43 1.41 -9.73 -28.51
N GLY A 44 2.47 -9.52 -29.30
CA GLY A 44 2.77 -8.25 -29.96
C GLY A 44 3.25 -7.12 -29.03
N VAL A 45 3.72 -7.44 -27.82
CA VAL A 45 4.22 -6.45 -26.85
C VAL A 45 5.74 -6.45 -26.86
N GLY A 46 6.37 -5.27 -26.90
CA GLY A 46 7.82 -5.15 -26.83
C GLY A 46 8.36 -5.51 -25.45
N GLU A 47 9.49 -6.23 -25.39
CA GLU A 47 10.15 -6.67 -24.14
C GLU A 47 10.52 -5.50 -23.22
N PHE A 48 10.92 -4.37 -23.81
CA PHE A 48 11.31 -3.16 -23.10
C PHE A 48 10.18 -2.13 -22.99
N SER A 49 8.95 -2.51 -23.36
CA SER A 49 7.81 -1.62 -23.19
C SER A 49 7.52 -1.42 -21.70
N LYS A 50 7.05 -0.23 -21.32
CA LYS A 50 6.60 0.03 -19.94
C LYS A 50 5.50 -0.93 -19.52
N GLU A 51 4.68 -1.34 -20.47
CA GLU A 51 3.60 -2.30 -20.28
C GLU A 51 4.09 -3.72 -20.01
N ALA A 52 5.34 -4.10 -20.36
CA ALA A 52 5.87 -5.45 -20.11
C ALA A 52 6.52 -5.63 -18.72
N ILE A 53 6.65 -4.53 -17.97
CA ILE A 53 7.21 -4.54 -16.62
C ILE A 53 6.18 -5.16 -15.67
N PHE A 54 6.59 -6.15 -14.89
CA PHE A 54 5.76 -6.69 -13.83
C PHE A 54 5.69 -5.66 -12.69
N VAL A 55 4.47 -5.38 -12.25
CA VAL A 55 4.22 -4.55 -11.07
C VAL A 55 3.39 -5.43 -10.14
N ASN A 56 3.83 -5.56 -8.88
CA ASN A 56 3.12 -6.39 -7.91
C ASN A 56 1.67 -5.88 -7.77
N PRO A 57 0.65 -6.70 -8.10
CA PRO A 57 -0.75 -6.28 -8.06
C PRO A 57 -1.30 -6.20 -6.65
N CYS A 58 -0.64 -6.86 -5.69
CA CYS A 58 -1.09 -6.95 -4.31
C CYS A 58 -0.31 -5.95 -3.44
N LEU A 59 -1.00 -4.98 -2.86
CA LEU A 59 -0.46 -4.18 -1.77
C LEU A 59 -0.43 -5.01 -0.48
N SER A 60 0.43 -4.59 0.44
CA SER A 60 0.51 -5.11 1.81
C SER A 60 0.30 -3.93 2.74
N PHE A 61 -0.48 -4.14 3.80
CA PHE A 61 -0.61 -3.17 4.87
C PHE A 61 -0.53 -3.91 6.19
N VAL A 62 0.55 -3.64 6.91
CA VAL A 62 0.88 -4.34 8.15
C VAL A 62 0.56 -3.44 9.33
N LEU A 63 -0.32 -3.90 10.21
CA LEU A 63 -0.47 -3.34 11.55
C LEU A 63 0.56 -3.99 12.47
N PRO A 64 1.48 -3.20 13.04
CA PRO A 64 2.49 -3.75 13.93
C PRO A 64 1.90 -4.12 15.30
N GLU A 65 2.49 -5.11 15.95
CA GLU A 65 2.34 -5.36 17.40
C GLU A 65 0.89 -5.58 17.87
N ILE A 66 0.07 -6.28 17.09
CA ILE A 66 -1.30 -6.63 17.51
C ILE A 66 -1.26 -7.71 18.58
N ILE A 67 -1.92 -7.44 19.71
CA ILE A 67 -1.95 -8.31 20.89
C ILE A 67 -3.24 -9.13 20.91
N CYS A 68 -3.13 -10.45 20.98
CA CYS A 68 -4.29 -11.32 21.18
C CYS A 68 -4.79 -11.24 22.64
N ARG A 69 -6.03 -10.80 22.86
CA ARG A 69 -6.64 -10.69 24.19
C ARG A 69 -6.81 -12.04 24.93
N SER A 70 -6.78 -13.17 24.22
CA SER A 70 -6.95 -14.50 24.82
C SER A 70 -5.64 -15.15 25.27
N CYS A 71 -4.56 -14.99 24.51
CA CYS A 71 -3.28 -15.68 24.76
C CYS A 71 -2.07 -14.75 24.89
N ASN A 72 -2.28 -13.44 24.79
CA ASN A 72 -1.27 -12.37 24.86
C ASN A 72 -0.13 -12.52 23.84
N GLN A 73 -0.35 -13.27 22.76
CA GLN A 73 0.59 -13.33 21.66
C GLN A 73 0.58 -12.02 20.89
N ILE A 74 1.78 -11.54 20.59
CA ILE A 74 2.02 -10.31 19.85
C ILE A 74 2.47 -10.71 18.45
N ARG A 75 1.82 -10.15 17.43
CA ARG A 75 2.25 -10.35 16.05
C ARG A 75 1.91 -9.15 15.19
N ASP A 76 2.64 -9.02 14.10
CA ASP A 76 2.26 -8.13 13.02
C ASP A 76 1.12 -8.78 12.21
N LEU A 77 0.14 -7.96 11.82
CA LEU A 77 -1.06 -8.38 11.09
C LEU A 77 -1.07 -7.74 9.70
N ASP A 78 -0.88 -8.53 8.64
CA ASP A 78 -0.98 -8.05 7.25
C ASP A 78 -2.42 -8.12 6.75
N LEU A 79 -3.14 -7.01 6.80
CA LEU A 79 -4.57 -6.94 6.46
C LEU A 79 -4.90 -7.35 5.01
N CYS A 80 -3.88 -7.35 4.13
CA CYS A 80 -4.05 -7.71 2.73
C CYS A 80 -3.67 -9.16 2.41
N ARG A 81 -2.75 -9.75 3.17
CA ARG A 81 -2.10 -11.03 2.83
C ARG A 81 -2.09 -12.08 3.94
N ASP A 82 -2.70 -11.78 5.10
CA ASP A 82 -2.64 -12.68 6.25
C ASP A 82 -3.21 -14.08 5.92
N ILE A 83 -2.48 -15.11 6.34
CA ILE A 83 -2.84 -16.51 6.12
C ILE A 83 -3.89 -17.01 7.12
N HIS A 84 -4.01 -16.37 8.28
CA HIS A 84 -4.93 -16.72 9.35
C HIS A 84 -6.22 -15.90 9.25
N VAL A 85 -6.79 -15.84 8.04
CA VAL A 85 -8.10 -15.23 7.81
C VAL A 85 -9.11 -16.32 7.58
N GLU A 86 -10.11 -16.42 8.45
CA GLU A 86 -11.24 -17.30 8.26
C GLU A 86 -12.19 -16.67 7.24
N LYS A 87 -12.42 -17.37 6.13
CA LYS A 87 -13.40 -16.98 5.12
C LYS A 87 -14.70 -17.72 5.39
N ALA A 88 -15.56 -17.15 6.22
CA ALA A 88 -16.89 -17.69 6.44
C ALA A 88 -17.84 -17.27 5.30
N GLY A 89 -17.96 -18.06 4.22
CA GLY A 89 -18.95 -17.82 3.16
C GLY A 89 -19.00 -16.38 2.60
N ASP A 90 -20.20 -15.83 2.37
CA ASP A 90 -20.46 -14.45 1.93
C ASP A 90 -20.07 -13.35 2.95
N SER A 91 -19.47 -13.71 4.10
CA SER A 91 -19.08 -12.75 5.13
C SER A 91 -17.64 -12.22 4.95
N THR A 92 -17.45 -10.99 5.42
CA THR A 92 -16.14 -10.32 5.52
C THR A 92 -15.21 -11.17 6.36
N GLY A 93 -14.06 -11.58 5.81
CA GLY A 93 -13.13 -12.49 6.48
C GLY A 93 -12.70 -11.97 7.86
N SER A 94 -12.54 -12.88 8.81
CA SER A 94 -12.13 -12.55 10.19
C SER A 94 -10.67 -12.95 10.43
N TRP A 95 -9.89 -12.08 11.08
CA TRP A 95 -8.51 -12.38 11.43
C TRP A 95 -8.44 -13.23 12.69
N LEU A 96 -7.65 -14.30 12.65
CA LEU A 96 -7.44 -15.19 13.77
C LEU A 96 -6.02 -15.03 14.33
N CYS A 97 -5.89 -15.28 15.64
CA CYS A 97 -4.59 -15.45 16.27
C CYS A 97 -3.89 -16.70 15.71
N SER A 98 -2.59 -16.58 15.45
CA SER A 98 -1.76 -17.67 14.93
C SER A 98 -1.58 -18.84 15.91
N GLN A 99 -1.77 -18.62 17.22
CA GLN A 99 -1.59 -19.65 18.25
C GLN A 99 -2.89 -20.24 18.79
N CYS A 100 -3.80 -19.41 19.29
CA CYS A 100 -5.04 -19.89 19.92
C CYS A 100 -6.24 -19.89 18.99
N HIS A 101 -6.08 -19.39 17.75
CA HIS A 101 -7.15 -19.24 16.76
C HIS A 101 -8.36 -18.41 17.22
N THR A 102 -8.26 -17.68 18.33
CA THR A 102 -9.29 -16.70 18.70
C THR A 102 -9.32 -15.58 17.66
N GLN A 103 -10.53 -15.17 17.29
CA GLN A 103 -10.77 -14.03 16.42
C GLN A 103 -10.32 -12.71 17.06
N TYR A 104 -9.61 -11.88 16.30
CA TYR A 104 -9.31 -10.52 16.69
C TYR A 104 -10.54 -9.63 16.58
N ASP A 105 -10.65 -8.67 17.51
CA ASP A 105 -11.72 -7.68 17.49
C ASP A 105 -11.55 -6.75 16.28
N SER A 106 -12.50 -6.82 15.35
CA SER A 106 -12.47 -6.02 14.12
C SER A 106 -12.66 -4.53 14.41
N ALA A 107 -13.38 -4.16 15.48
CA ALA A 107 -13.55 -2.77 15.88
C ALA A 107 -12.25 -2.18 16.43
N GLU A 108 -11.47 -2.97 17.18
CA GLU A 108 -10.13 -2.55 17.65
C GLU A 108 -9.17 -2.35 16.48
N ILE A 109 -9.20 -3.27 15.50
CA ILE A 109 -8.40 -3.16 14.27
C ILE A 109 -8.81 -1.90 13.49
N GLU A 110 -10.11 -1.64 13.35
CA GLU A 110 -10.62 -0.42 12.69
C GLU A 110 -10.13 0.85 13.39
N GLN A 111 -10.20 0.92 14.72
CA GLN A 111 -9.68 2.07 15.49
C GLN A 111 -8.19 2.26 15.28
N ASN A 112 -7.40 1.18 15.30
CA ASN A 112 -5.96 1.26 15.02
C ASN A 112 -5.69 1.83 13.61
N LEU A 113 -6.51 1.50 12.62
CA LEU A 113 -6.37 2.05 11.26
C LEU A 113 -6.76 3.53 11.19
N VAL A 114 -7.83 3.94 11.87
CA VAL A 114 -8.21 5.35 12.00
C VAL A 114 -7.08 6.16 12.63
N ASP A 115 -6.49 5.64 13.70
CA ASP A 115 -5.30 6.20 14.35
C ASP A 115 -4.12 6.35 13.38
N VAL A 116 -3.89 5.36 12.53
CA VAL A 116 -2.84 5.44 11.50
C VAL A 116 -3.11 6.59 10.53
N VAL A 117 -4.35 6.74 10.04
CA VAL A 117 -4.72 7.85 9.14
C VAL A 117 -4.47 9.20 9.83
N GLN A 118 -4.90 9.35 11.09
CA GLN A 118 -4.71 10.58 11.86
C GLN A 118 -3.24 10.90 12.11
N ARG A 119 -2.44 9.92 12.56
CA ARG A 119 -1.00 10.09 12.79
C ARG A 119 -0.27 10.47 11.51
N ARG A 120 -0.65 9.89 10.37
CA ARG A 120 -0.08 10.23 9.05
C ARG A 120 -0.45 11.65 8.62
N SER A 121 -1.71 12.04 8.79
CA SER A 121 -2.15 13.41 8.53
C SER A 121 -1.37 14.41 9.40
N MET A 122 -1.21 14.11 10.69
CA MET A 122 -0.42 14.93 11.61
C MET A 122 1.05 15.00 11.17
N ALA A 123 1.66 13.87 10.80
CA ALA A 123 3.04 13.83 10.33
C ALA A 123 3.25 14.67 9.06
N TYR A 124 2.28 14.68 8.13
CA TYR A 124 2.36 15.52 6.94
C TYR A 124 2.26 17.02 7.26
N VAL A 125 1.43 17.41 8.23
CA VAL A 125 1.29 18.82 8.65
C VAL A 125 2.51 19.30 9.42
N LEU A 126 3.08 18.45 10.29
CA LEU A 126 4.22 18.79 11.16
C LEU A 126 5.59 18.51 10.52
N GLN A 127 5.62 18.10 9.25
CA GLN A 127 6.87 17.75 8.58
C GLN A 127 7.83 18.94 8.46
N ASP A 128 9.11 18.62 8.41
CA ASP A 128 10.12 19.58 8.04
C ASP A 128 10.05 19.95 6.55
N LEU A 129 10.59 21.12 6.22
CA LEU A 129 10.86 21.50 4.84
C LEU A 129 12.37 21.44 4.57
N SER A 130 12.75 20.91 3.41
CA SER A 130 14.14 20.81 2.97
C SER A 130 14.42 21.71 1.78
N CYS A 131 15.60 22.32 1.73
CA CYS A 131 16.02 23.15 0.60
C CYS A 131 16.31 22.28 -0.63
N ARG A 132 15.78 22.64 -1.80
CA ARG A 132 16.04 21.91 -3.05
C ARG A 132 17.50 21.95 -3.52
N LYS A 133 18.27 22.97 -3.13
CA LYS A 133 19.66 23.18 -3.57
C LYS A 133 20.70 22.54 -2.64
N CYS A 134 20.63 22.83 -1.35
CA CYS A 134 21.64 22.39 -0.38
C CYS A 134 21.16 21.25 0.54
N SER A 135 19.91 20.81 0.40
CA SER A 135 19.28 19.80 1.26
C SER A 135 19.24 20.15 2.75
N GLY A 136 19.52 21.41 3.12
CA GLY A 136 19.40 21.89 4.50
C GLY A 136 17.95 22.00 4.95
N VAL A 137 17.68 21.65 6.21
CA VAL A 137 16.37 21.75 6.84
C VAL A 137 16.05 23.21 7.17
N LYS A 138 14.79 23.61 6.98
CA LYS A 138 14.29 24.94 7.33
C LYS A 138 14.27 25.10 8.85
N ASP A 139 15.06 26.04 9.36
CA ASP A 139 15.26 26.28 10.80
C ASP A 139 14.31 27.36 11.38
N THR A 140 13.62 28.11 10.54
CA THR A 140 12.83 29.29 10.93
C THR A 140 11.49 29.34 10.20
N ASN A 141 10.41 29.70 10.88
CA ASN A 141 9.05 29.63 10.30
C ASN A 141 8.81 30.64 9.16
N MET A 142 9.29 31.88 9.32
CA MET A 142 8.97 32.99 8.41
C MET A 142 9.87 33.06 7.16
N ALA A 143 10.96 32.28 7.09
CA ALA A 143 11.85 32.31 5.94
C ALA A 143 11.16 31.71 4.70
N LEU A 144 11.01 32.53 3.64
CA LEU A 144 10.46 32.09 2.35
C LEU A 144 11.49 31.31 1.52
N GLN A 145 12.78 31.61 1.69
CA GLN A 145 13.87 30.99 0.94
C GLN A 145 15.00 30.59 1.89
N CYS A 146 15.78 29.60 1.48
CA CYS A 146 16.98 29.17 2.20
C CYS A 146 18.09 30.23 2.08
N LYS A 147 19.07 30.19 3.00
CA LYS A 147 20.28 31.03 2.97
C LYS A 147 21.08 30.93 1.67
N CYS A 148 20.93 29.82 0.92
CA CYS A 148 21.51 29.62 -0.42
C CYS A 148 20.61 30.10 -1.58
N ALA A 149 19.58 30.90 -1.31
CA ALA A 149 18.54 31.32 -2.26
C ALA A 149 17.85 30.12 -2.96
N GLY A 150 17.70 29.01 -2.23
CA GLY A 150 16.96 27.83 -2.68
C GLY A 150 15.52 27.84 -2.15
N GLU A 151 14.60 27.30 -2.93
CA GLU A 151 13.22 27.07 -2.52
C GLU A 151 13.14 25.85 -1.59
N PHE A 152 12.23 25.91 -0.62
CA PHE A 152 11.94 24.80 0.28
C PHE A 152 10.91 23.84 -0.35
N LYS A 153 11.05 22.55 -0.08
CA LYS A 153 10.10 21.50 -0.45
C LYS A 153 9.69 20.69 0.79
N PRO A 154 8.48 20.10 0.79
CA PRO A 154 8.09 19.06 1.74
C PRO A 154 9.14 17.94 1.79
N THR A 155 9.35 17.37 2.98
CA THR A 155 10.18 16.18 3.16
C THR A 155 9.42 14.89 2.84
N TYR A 156 8.10 14.89 3.06
CA TYR A 156 7.17 13.86 2.68
C TYR A 156 6.30 14.32 1.51
N ASP A 157 6.23 13.48 0.49
CA ASP A 157 5.41 13.73 -0.69
C ASP A 157 3.94 13.38 -0.41
N MET A 158 3.02 14.24 -0.85
CA MET A 158 1.59 14.02 -0.73
C MET A 158 1.11 12.80 -1.52
N SER A 159 1.80 12.45 -2.61
CA SER A 159 1.48 11.28 -3.42
C SER A 159 1.66 9.95 -2.68
N ASP A 160 2.62 9.87 -1.76
CA ASP A 160 2.82 8.68 -0.94
C ASP A 160 1.73 8.53 0.12
N PHE A 161 1.28 9.65 0.69
CA PHE A 161 0.10 9.64 1.56
C PHE A 161 -1.15 9.19 0.80
N ASN A 162 -1.34 9.67 -0.44
CA ASN A 162 -2.47 9.27 -1.28
C ASN A 162 -2.49 7.76 -1.58
N LYS A 163 -1.34 7.16 -1.93
CA LYS A 163 -1.24 5.70 -2.15
C LYS A 163 -1.63 4.90 -0.90
N GLN A 164 -1.25 5.38 0.28
CA GLN A 164 -1.63 4.75 1.54
C GLN A 164 -3.13 4.85 1.80
N LEU A 165 -3.75 6.01 1.56
CA LEU A 165 -5.19 6.20 1.70
C LEU A 165 -5.99 5.28 0.76
N ILE A 166 -5.57 5.14 -0.51
CA ILE A 166 -6.19 4.20 -1.46
C ILE A 166 -6.14 2.75 -0.92
N THR A 167 -5.01 2.36 -0.34
CA THR A 167 -4.84 1.01 0.24
C THR A 167 -5.79 0.81 1.43
N LEU A 168 -5.82 1.79 2.34
CA LEU A 168 -6.67 1.76 3.53
C LEU A 168 -8.15 1.77 3.16
N GLN A 169 -8.55 2.51 2.13
CA GLN A 169 -9.93 2.51 1.64
C GLN A 169 -10.33 1.16 1.06
N GLY A 170 -9.43 0.51 0.29
CA GLY A 170 -9.64 -0.84 -0.22
C GLY A 170 -9.78 -1.89 0.90
N ILE A 171 -9.07 -1.71 2.01
CA ILE A 171 -9.24 -2.53 3.23
C ILE A 171 -10.59 -2.22 3.89
N ALA A 172 -10.91 -0.94 4.08
CA ALA A 172 -12.14 -0.51 4.75
C ALA A 172 -13.39 -1.06 4.05
N ARG A 173 -13.48 -0.90 2.73
CA ARG A 173 -14.58 -1.41 1.90
C ARG A 173 -14.65 -2.94 1.91
N HIS A 174 -13.51 -3.63 1.90
CA HIS A 174 -13.47 -5.10 1.87
C HIS A 174 -13.94 -5.72 3.19
N TYR A 175 -13.54 -5.15 4.32
CA TYR A 175 -13.90 -5.64 5.66
C TYR A 175 -15.10 -4.90 6.29
N LYS A 176 -15.78 -4.02 5.53
CA LYS A 176 -16.95 -3.22 5.96
C LYS A 176 -16.67 -2.37 7.22
N MET A 177 -15.51 -1.72 7.25
CA MET A 177 -15.11 -0.76 8.30
C MET A 177 -15.68 0.62 7.97
N ILE A 178 -16.81 0.97 8.57
CA ILE A 178 -17.58 2.18 8.26
C ILE A 178 -16.83 3.44 8.72
N LEU A 179 -16.30 3.45 9.94
CA LEU A 179 -15.65 4.61 10.51
C LEU A 179 -14.36 4.95 9.76
N LEU A 180 -13.60 3.92 9.37
CA LEU A 180 -12.39 4.11 8.59
C LEU A 180 -12.69 4.70 7.21
N ASP A 181 -13.71 4.18 6.51
CA ASP A 181 -14.10 4.67 5.19
C ASP A 181 -14.57 6.13 5.26
N GLU A 182 -15.43 6.47 6.23
CA GLU A 182 -15.90 7.84 6.46
C GLU A 182 -14.75 8.82 6.79
N MET A 183 -13.79 8.39 7.62
CA MET A 183 -12.62 9.20 7.96
C MET A 183 -11.77 9.49 6.72
N ILE A 184 -11.52 8.48 5.88
CA ILE A 184 -10.75 8.65 4.64
C ILE A 184 -11.49 9.59 3.69
N ASP A 185 -12.80 9.39 3.50
CA ASP A 185 -13.65 10.24 2.69
C ASP A 185 -13.60 11.70 3.14
N TRP A 186 -13.65 11.94 4.45
CA TRP A 186 -13.54 13.28 5.02
C TRP A 186 -12.18 13.92 4.74
N VAL A 187 -11.08 13.19 4.95
CA VAL A 187 -9.71 13.66 4.66
C VAL A 187 -9.57 14.05 3.19
N VAL A 188 -10.10 13.23 2.27
CA VAL A 188 -10.05 13.48 0.82
C VAL A 188 -10.85 14.72 0.45
N ARG A 189 -12.09 14.86 0.94
CA ARG A 189 -12.94 16.02 0.65
C ARG A 189 -12.33 17.33 1.13
N MET A 190 -11.63 17.31 2.26
CA MET A 190 -10.96 18.50 2.80
C MET A 190 -9.65 18.86 2.09
N ASN A 191 -9.12 17.97 1.25
CA ASN A 191 -7.83 18.15 0.58
C ASN A 191 -7.96 17.82 -0.92
N PRO A 192 -8.40 18.79 -1.76
CA PRO A 192 -8.68 18.55 -3.19
C PRO A 192 -7.49 18.02 -4.02
N GLY A 193 -6.26 18.11 -3.51
CA GLY A 193 -5.06 17.53 -4.13
C GLY A 193 -4.85 16.04 -3.86
N LEU A 194 -5.70 15.41 -3.04
CA LEU A 194 -5.73 13.96 -2.82
C LEU A 194 -6.79 13.35 -3.71
N GLU A 195 -6.39 12.67 -4.78
CA GLU A 195 -7.31 11.89 -5.61
C GLU A 195 -7.30 10.44 -5.13
N VAL A 196 -8.27 10.07 -4.31
CA VAL A 196 -8.57 8.67 -4.04
C VAL A 196 -9.60 8.23 -5.08
N MET A 197 -9.28 7.19 -5.86
CA MET A 197 -10.20 6.67 -6.87
C MET A 197 -11.51 6.22 -6.20
N LEU A 198 -12.61 6.88 -6.57
CA LEU A 198 -13.97 6.40 -6.32
C LEU A 198 -14.14 4.97 -6.86
#